data_AF-A0A2T5RGU0-F1
#
_entry.id   AF-A0A2T5RGU0-F1
#
_cell.length_a   1.000
_cell.length_b   1.000
_cell.length_c   1.000
_cell.angle_alpha   90.00
_cell.angle_beta   90.00
_cell.angle_gamma   90.00
#
_symmetry.space_group_name_H-M   'P 1'
#
loop_
_entity.id
_entity.type
_entity.pdbx_description
1 polymer ?
#
loop_
_entity_poly.entity_id
_entity_poly.type
_entity_poly.pdbx_seq_one_letter_code
_entity_poly.pdbx_strand_id
1 'polypeptide(L)'
;MKLARKRDFNKYQEGDSDIETVEDTEYPFVYVIIDFKKQIILIQKKAAVFQNISTAQNILQALINECVDFGQYIFTIDEISHREMFWQLVAQSSKIYSMQLNLRAPNLFGNRYEANELLKEEQEISNAAEVNIELKNEQGNLLVKEERVGTYIDYIAAGGGSYRLKFMEEGEVKTKSSKDNIKSAYLAENINQLNIAKIKAELEKIDDMSGHNEE
;
A
#
# COMPACT_ATOMS: atom_id res chain seq x y z
N MET A 1 7.58 -1.51 16.88
CA MET A 1 6.26 -1.70 17.53
C MET A 1 5.71 -3.10 17.20
N LYS A 2 4.80 -3.65 18.02
CA LYS A 2 4.06 -4.89 17.71
C LYS A 2 2.58 -4.55 17.47
N LEU A 3 1.99 -5.08 16.40
CA LEU A 3 0.58 -4.95 16.09
C LEU A 3 -0.08 -6.34 16.21
N ALA A 4 -1.01 -6.50 17.15
CA ALA A 4 -1.64 -7.78 17.47
C ALA A 4 -3.12 -7.83 17.02
N ARG A 5 -3.61 -9.03 16.73
CA ARG A 5 -5.04 -9.30 16.49
C ARG A 5 -5.51 -10.36 17.48
N LYS A 6 -6.61 -10.09 18.20
CA LYS A 6 -7.27 -11.11 19.03
C LYS A 6 -7.79 -12.24 18.15
N ARG A 7 -7.49 -13.49 18.50
CA ARG A 7 -8.03 -14.68 17.86
C ARG A 7 -8.56 -15.62 18.95
N ASP A 8 -9.86 -15.82 18.92
CA ASP A 8 -10.51 -16.86 19.73
C ASP A 8 -10.46 -18.18 18.94
N PHE A 9 -10.11 -19.28 19.60
CA PHE A 9 -9.98 -20.59 18.98
C PHE A 9 -10.38 -21.71 19.94
N ASN A 10 -10.72 -22.85 19.36
CA ASN A 10 -11.03 -24.05 20.11
C ASN A 10 -9.75 -24.84 20.37
N LYS A 11 -9.45 -25.05 21.65
CA LYS A 11 -8.33 -25.86 22.12
C LYS A 11 -8.85 -27.21 22.60
N TYR A 12 -8.20 -28.26 22.15
CA TYR A 12 -8.51 -29.62 22.55
C TYR A 12 -7.61 -30.01 23.73
N GLN A 13 -8.22 -30.48 24.81
CA GLN A 13 -7.51 -30.89 26.03
C GLN A 13 -8.10 -32.18 26.58
N GLU A 14 -7.27 -32.97 27.28
CA GLU A 14 -7.68 -34.25 27.84
C GLU A 14 -8.65 -34.01 29.01
N GLY A 15 -9.87 -34.56 28.89
CA GLY A 15 -10.86 -34.59 29.97
C GLY A 15 -10.90 -35.97 30.63
N ASP A 16 -11.77 -36.12 31.63
CA ASP A 16 -11.83 -37.33 32.48
C ASP A 16 -12.23 -38.61 31.71
N SER A 17 -12.86 -38.47 30.54
CA SER A 17 -13.33 -39.61 29.74
C SER A 17 -13.19 -39.46 28.21
N ASP A 18 -12.91 -38.26 27.70
CA ASP A 18 -12.64 -37.99 26.28
C ASP A 18 -11.89 -36.65 26.11
N ILE A 19 -11.53 -36.28 24.89
CA ILE A 19 -10.98 -34.96 24.55
C ILE A 19 -12.09 -33.91 24.63
N GLU A 20 -11.89 -32.92 25.50
CA GLU A 20 -12.78 -31.78 25.66
C GLU A 20 -12.33 -30.60 24.79
N THR A 21 -13.30 -29.84 24.28
CA THR A 21 -13.05 -28.60 23.54
C THR A 21 -13.29 -27.40 24.44
N VAL A 22 -12.28 -26.56 24.60
CA VAL A 22 -12.35 -25.33 25.40
C VAL A 22 -11.97 -24.12 24.56
N GLU A 23 -12.70 -23.02 24.74
CA GLU A 23 -12.37 -21.74 24.11
C GLU A 23 -11.11 -21.15 24.75
N ASP A 24 -10.11 -20.82 23.93
CA ASP A 24 -8.88 -20.15 24.34
C ASP A 24 -8.64 -18.94 23.42
N THR A 25 -7.83 -17.98 23.88
CA THR A 25 -7.57 -16.72 23.17
C THR A 25 -6.08 -16.52 22.95
N GLU A 26 -5.69 -16.30 21.70
CA GLU A 26 -4.33 -15.91 21.33
C GLU A 26 -4.26 -14.47 20.78
N TYR A 27 -3.09 -13.85 20.93
CA TYR A 27 -2.79 -12.51 20.41
C TYR A 27 -1.58 -12.55 19.46
N PRO A 28 -1.71 -13.22 18.31
CA PRO A 28 -0.65 -13.20 17.30
C PRO A 28 -0.38 -11.77 16.84
N PHE A 29 0.90 -11.45 16.64
CA PHE A 29 1.34 -10.10 16.27
C PHE A 29 2.33 -10.08 15.11
N VAL A 30 2.42 -8.92 14.46
CA VAL A 30 3.43 -8.54 13.47
C VAL A 30 4.29 -7.39 13.97
N TYR A 31 5.52 -7.31 13.48
CA TYR A 31 6.38 -6.15 13.73
C TYR A 31 6.06 -5.01 12.76
N VAL A 32 6.09 -3.79 13.30
CA VAL A 32 5.95 -2.54 12.54
C VAL A 32 7.18 -1.66 12.82
N ILE A 33 7.82 -1.19 11.76
CA ILE A 33 8.91 -0.21 11.78
C ILE A 33 8.39 1.05 11.09
N ILE A 34 8.58 2.20 11.74
CA ILE A 34 8.13 3.50 11.22
C ILE A 34 9.37 4.38 11.14
N ASP A 35 9.68 4.86 9.93
CA ASP A 35 10.61 5.96 9.73
C ASP A 35 9.80 7.24 9.58
N PHE A 36 9.81 8.09 10.59
CA PHE A 36 9.06 9.34 10.58
C PHE A 36 9.67 10.41 9.66
N LYS A 37 10.96 10.30 9.32
CA LYS A 37 11.61 11.28 8.43
C LYS A 37 11.19 11.03 6.99
N LYS A 38 11.30 9.77 6.55
CA LYS A 38 10.87 9.34 5.22
C LYS A 38 9.35 9.08 5.13
N GLN A 39 8.67 9.04 6.28
CA GLN A 39 7.27 8.62 6.44
C GLN A 39 6.97 7.26 5.79
N ILE A 40 7.93 6.34 5.86
CA ILE A 40 7.79 4.96 5.38
C ILE A 40 7.43 4.05 6.55
N ILE A 41 6.43 3.20 6.34
CA ILE A 41 6.01 2.17 7.30
C ILE A 41 6.30 0.79 6.71
N LEU A 42 7.13 0.01 7.41
CA LEU A 42 7.34 -1.40 7.10
C LEU A 42 6.46 -2.25 8.02
N ILE A 43 5.60 -3.07 7.41
CA ILE A 43 4.77 -4.04 8.12
C ILE A 43 5.28 -5.45 7.79
N GLN A 44 5.58 -6.24 8.82
CA GLN A 44 6.04 -7.61 8.62
C GLN A 44 4.96 -8.46 7.93
N LYS A 45 5.34 -9.08 6.80
CA LYS A 45 4.52 -10.09 6.13
C LYS A 45 4.52 -11.39 6.95
N LYS A 46 3.41 -11.69 7.63
CA LYS A 46 3.22 -12.93 8.40
C LYS A 46 1.79 -13.44 8.24
N ALA A 47 1.58 -14.28 7.23
CA ALA A 47 0.26 -14.80 6.83
C ALA A 47 -0.51 -15.51 7.96
N ALA A 48 0.21 -16.15 8.89
CA ALA A 48 -0.38 -16.78 10.07
C ALA A 48 -1.09 -15.79 11.02
N VAL A 49 -0.75 -14.49 10.96
CA VAL A 49 -1.38 -13.42 11.76
C VAL A 49 -2.39 -12.67 10.91
N PHE A 50 -1.94 -12.12 9.77
CA PHE A 50 -2.75 -11.41 8.81
C PHE A 50 -2.56 -12.05 7.43
N GLN A 51 -3.61 -12.69 6.90
CA GLN A 51 -3.58 -13.26 5.55
C GLN A 51 -3.36 -12.17 4.50
N ASN A 52 -4.01 -11.02 4.68
CA ASN A 52 -3.92 -9.86 3.79
C ASN A 52 -3.20 -8.72 4.51
N ILE A 53 -2.18 -8.15 3.86
CA ILE A 53 -1.43 -7.01 4.41
C ILE A 53 -2.31 -5.77 4.60
N SER A 54 -3.31 -5.59 3.74
CA SER A 54 -4.31 -4.51 3.84
C SER A 54 -5.09 -4.56 5.16
N THR A 55 -5.28 -5.75 5.75
CA THR A 55 -5.90 -5.85 7.08
C THR A 55 -5.01 -5.23 8.15
N ALA A 56 -3.70 -5.48 8.12
CA ALA A 56 -2.76 -4.90 9.08
C ALA A 56 -2.66 -3.37 8.89
N GLN A 57 -2.62 -2.91 7.64
CA GLN A 57 -2.64 -1.49 7.27
C GLN A 57 -3.89 -0.78 7.82
N ASN A 58 -5.08 -1.32 7.57
CA ASN A 58 -6.34 -0.71 8.01
C ASN A 58 -6.43 -0.64 9.54
N ILE A 59 -6.01 -1.69 10.25
CA ILE A 59 -6.00 -1.69 11.72
C ILE A 59 -5.02 -0.63 12.25
N LEU A 60 -3.82 -0.55 11.67
CA LEU A 60 -2.81 0.42 12.08
C LEU A 60 -3.30 1.86 11.84
N GLN A 61 -3.89 2.12 10.68
CA GLN A 61 -4.46 3.43 10.34
C GLN A 61 -5.59 3.81 11.29
N ALA A 62 -6.52 2.89 11.58
CA ALA A 62 -7.61 3.13 12.52
C ALA A 62 -7.10 3.43 13.92
N LEU A 63 -6.15 2.63 14.42
CA LEU A 63 -5.54 2.82 15.74
C LEU A 63 -4.88 4.19 15.87
N ILE A 64 -4.12 4.62 14.86
CA ILE A 64 -3.42 5.91 14.90
C ILE A 64 -4.43 7.07 14.88
N ASN A 65 -5.45 7.02 14.03
CA ASN A 65 -6.49 8.05 13.98
C ASN A 65 -7.35 8.12 15.25
N GLU A 66 -7.51 7.00 15.97
CA GLU A 66 -8.22 6.98 17.26
C GLU A 66 -7.34 7.55 18.39
N CYS A 67 -6.03 7.29 18.34
CA CYS A 67 -5.11 7.66 19.41
C CYS A 67 -4.50 9.06 19.27
N VAL A 68 -4.52 9.65 18.07
CA VAL A 68 -3.85 10.91 17.77
C VAL A 68 -4.86 11.90 17.19
N ASP A 69 -4.98 13.05 17.83
CA ASP A 69 -5.75 14.17 17.29
C ASP A 69 -4.91 14.91 16.25
N PHE A 70 -5.28 14.73 14.98
CA PHE A 70 -4.68 15.42 13.84
C PHE A 70 -5.43 16.71 13.47
N GLY A 71 -6.38 17.16 14.29
CA GLY A 71 -7.21 18.34 14.03
C GLY A 71 -8.09 18.15 12.80
N GLN A 72 -7.82 18.93 11.75
CA GLN A 72 -8.56 18.85 10.47
C GLN A 72 -8.01 17.81 9.50
N TYR A 73 -6.93 17.12 9.88
CA TYR A 73 -6.27 16.13 9.04
C TYR A 73 -6.64 14.72 9.49
N ILE A 74 -6.44 13.75 8.60
CA ILE A 74 -6.56 12.33 8.89
C ILE A 74 -5.26 11.64 8.49
N PHE A 75 -4.83 10.68 9.29
CA PHE A 75 -3.70 9.83 8.95
C PHE A 75 -4.15 8.74 7.98
N THR A 76 -3.51 8.66 6.81
CA THR A 76 -3.71 7.59 5.83
C THR A 76 -2.42 6.82 5.61
N ILE A 77 -2.57 5.53 5.30
CA ILE A 77 -1.47 4.70 4.83
C ILE A 77 -1.83 4.25 3.43
N ASP A 78 -0.91 4.44 2.49
CA ASP A 78 -1.01 3.98 1.11
C ASP A 78 0.23 3.16 0.74
N GLU A 79 0.07 2.24 -0.19
CA GLU A 79 1.12 1.28 -0.53
C GLU A 79 2.15 1.85 -1.52
N ILE A 80 3.43 1.77 -1.18
CA ILE A 80 4.53 2.04 -2.12
C ILE A 80 4.67 0.82 -3.05
N SER A 81 4.61 1.06 -4.36
CA SER A 81 4.59 0.00 -5.38
C SER A 81 5.67 0.19 -6.46
N HIS A 82 5.92 -0.84 -7.25
CA HIS A 82 6.90 -0.76 -8.36
C HIS A 82 6.27 -0.12 -9.60
N ARG A 83 6.76 1.06 -10.03
CA ARG A 83 6.31 1.77 -11.25
C ARG A 83 6.37 0.87 -12.47
N GLU A 84 7.44 0.08 -12.59
CA GLU A 84 7.74 -0.74 -13.76
C GLU A 84 6.65 -1.77 -14.03
N MET A 85 6.04 -2.31 -12.99
CA MET A 85 5.01 -3.33 -13.12
C MET A 85 3.73 -2.77 -13.74
N PHE A 86 3.39 -1.49 -13.48
CA PHE A 86 2.28 -0.85 -14.19
C PHE A 86 2.55 -0.81 -15.70
N TRP A 87 3.76 -0.37 -16.09
CA TRP A 87 4.14 -0.28 -17.50
C TRP A 87 4.29 -1.65 -18.16
N GLN A 88 4.75 -2.67 -17.43
CA GLN A 88 4.76 -4.05 -17.90
C GLN A 88 3.34 -4.55 -18.19
N LEU A 89 2.38 -4.31 -17.28
CA LEU A 89 0.98 -4.66 -17.51
C LEU A 89 0.45 -3.98 -18.77
N VAL A 90 0.70 -2.68 -18.94
CA VAL A 90 0.29 -1.94 -20.15
C VAL A 90 0.92 -2.53 -21.41
N ALA A 91 2.21 -2.87 -21.38
CA ALA A 91 2.94 -3.40 -22.54
C ALA A 91 2.56 -4.84 -22.91
N GLN A 92 2.23 -5.68 -21.94
CA GLN A 92 1.87 -7.09 -22.14
C GLN A 92 0.39 -7.29 -22.48
N SER A 93 -0.45 -6.30 -22.19
CA SER A 93 -1.88 -6.35 -22.45
C SER A 93 -2.19 -6.32 -23.94
N SER A 94 -2.98 -7.28 -24.43
CA SER A 94 -3.51 -7.24 -25.79
C SER A 94 -4.66 -6.25 -25.94
N LYS A 95 -5.38 -5.96 -24.84
CA LYS A 95 -6.44 -4.96 -24.75
C LYS A 95 -6.42 -4.29 -23.38
N ILE A 96 -6.78 -3.01 -23.34
CA ILE A 96 -6.99 -2.25 -22.10
C ILE A 96 -8.40 -1.67 -22.14
N TYR A 97 -9.21 -2.05 -21.17
CA TYR A 97 -10.62 -1.65 -21.07
C TYR A 97 -10.82 -0.43 -20.20
N SER A 98 -10.10 -0.35 -19.08
CA SER A 98 -10.20 0.79 -18.19
C SER A 98 -8.96 0.97 -17.34
N MET A 99 -8.70 2.23 -16.99
CA MET A 99 -7.70 2.64 -16.03
C MET A 99 -8.35 3.62 -15.06
N GLN A 100 -8.26 3.31 -13.78
CA GLN A 100 -8.68 4.19 -12.69
C GLN A 100 -7.44 4.57 -11.89
N LEU A 101 -7.25 5.87 -11.68
CA LEU A 101 -6.22 6.45 -10.84
C LEU A 101 -6.91 7.16 -9.69
N ASN A 102 -6.51 6.81 -8.47
CA ASN A 102 -6.97 7.42 -7.24
C ASN A 102 -5.78 8.15 -6.66
N LEU A 103 -5.80 9.47 -6.73
CA LEU A 103 -4.72 10.36 -6.29
C LEU A 103 -5.19 11.02 -5.00
N ARG A 104 -4.41 10.93 -3.93
CA ARG A 104 -4.72 11.62 -2.68
C ARG A 104 -3.99 12.94 -2.65
N ALA A 105 -4.73 14.01 -2.34
CA ALA A 105 -4.19 15.37 -2.25
C ALA A 105 -2.99 15.40 -1.30
N PRO A 106 -1.99 16.24 -1.59
CA PRO A 106 -0.65 16.05 -1.04
C PRO A 106 -0.65 15.99 0.49
N ASN A 107 -0.07 14.91 1.00
CA ASN A 107 0.78 15.04 2.17
C ASN A 107 1.96 15.96 1.79
N LEU A 108 2.50 16.71 2.75
CA LEU A 108 3.52 17.79 2.68
C LEU A 108 4.85 17.48 1.94
N PHE A 109 4.91 16.40 1.18
CA PHE A 109 6.07 15.95 0.41
C PHE A 109 6.14 16.59 -0.96
N GLY A 110 6.86 17.72 -1.00
CA GLY A 110 7.74 18.08 -2.11
C GLY A 110 7.08 18.29 -3.49
N ASN A 111 7.16 19.53 -3.98
CA ASN A 111 6.71 20.07 -5.27
C ASN A 111 7.26 19.39 -6.56
N ARG A 112 7.26 18.06 -6.70
CA ARG A 112 8.01 17.39 -7.80
C ARG A 112 7.17 16.76 -8.91
N TYR A 113 5.89 16.49 -8.71
CA TYR A 113 5.05 15.90 -9.75
C TYR A 113 4.06 16.93 -10.31
N GLU A 114 3.81 16.94 -11.62
CA GLU A 114 2.66 17.69 -12.18
C GLU A 114 1.33 17.24 -11.55
N ALA A 115 1.27 15.99 -11.09
CA ALA A 115 0.18 15.49 -10.25
C ALA A 115 -0.06 16.34 -8.99
N ASN A 116 0.99 16.92 -8.41
CA ASN A 116 0.88 17.81 -7.26
C ASN A 116 0.23 19.14 -7.63
N GLU A 117 0.47 19.67 -8.84
CA GLU A 117 -0.19 20.92 -9.26
C GLU A 117 -1.69 20.69 -9.42
N LEU A 118 -2.12 19.61 -10.09
CA LEU A 118 -3.53 19.24 -10.18
C LEU A 118 -4.16 19.07 -8.78
N LEU A 119 -3.50 18.31 -7.89
CA LEU A 119 -4.03 18.06 -6.56
C LEU A 119 -4.07 19.31 -5.68
N LYS A 120 -3.07 20.19 -5.81
CA LYS A 120 -2.99 21.45 -5.07
C LYS A 120 -4.05 22.43 -5.55
N GLU A 121 -4.24 22.56 -6.86
CA GLU A 121 -5.33 23.36 -7.44
C GLU A 121 -6.69 22.85 -6.94
N GLU A 122 -6.94 21.55 -7.00
CA GLU A 122 -8.20 20.96 -6.52
C GLU A 122 -8.38 21.12 -5.00
N GLN A 123 -7.31 21.04 -4.22
CA GLN A 123 -7.34 21.30 -2.78
C GLN A 123 -7.65 22.78 -2.49
N GLU A 124 -7.03 23.73 -3.20
CA GLU A 124 -7.26 25.17 -3.01
C GLU A 124 -8.67 25.59 -3.44
N ILE A 125 -9.19 25.02 -4.52
CA ILE A 125 -10.49 25.39 -5.11
C ILE A 125 -11.65 24.69 -4.41
N SER A 126 -11.52 23.39 -4.14
CA SER A 126 -12.64 22.54 -3.68
C SER A 126 -12.42 21.90 -2.31
N ASN A 127 -11.24 22.09 -1.71
CA ASN A 127 -10.83 21.38 -0.49
C ASN A 127 -10.89 19.85 -0.66
N ALA A 128 -10.64 19.36 -1.87
CA ALA A 128 -10.62 17.93 -2.16
C ALA A 128 -9.41 17.27 -1.49
N ALA A 129 -9.66 16.19 -0.75
CA ALA A 129 -8.63 15.32 -0.20
C ALA A 129 -8.22 14.19 -1.16
N GLU A 130 -9.02 13.93 -2.20
CA GLU A 130 -8.82 12.84 -3.15
C GLU A 130 -9.39 13.21 -4.53
N VAL A 131 -8.65 12.88 -5.58
CA VAL A 131 -9.03 13.05 -6.99
C VAL A 131 -9.03 11.67 -7.66
N ASN A 132 -10.16 11.35 -8.31
CA ASN A 132 -10.32 10.11 -9.06
C ASN A 132 -10.35 10.40 -10.56
N ILE A 133 -9.43 9.82 -11.32
CA ILE A 133 -9.37 9.89 -12.77
C ILE A 133 -9.72 8.52 -13.33
N GLU A 134 -10.76 8.44 -14.16
CA GLU A 134 -11.18 7.18 -14.78
C GLU A 134 -11.26 7.31 -16.31
N LEU A 135 -10.53 6.45 -17.01
CA LEU A 135 -10.55 6.32 -18.46
C LEU A 135 -11.10 4.94 -18.84
N LYS A 136 -12.05 4.90 -19.78
CA LYS A 136 -12.74 3.67 -20.22
C LYS A 136 -12.83 3.59 -21.74
N ASN A 137 -12.67 2.38 -22.27
CA ASN A 137 -12.96 2.02 -23.64
C ASN A 137 -13.54 0.59 -23.66
N GLU A 138 -14.83 0.47 -23.95
CA GLU A 138 -15.54 -0.83 -23.90
C GLU A 138 -14.99 -1.85 -24.90
N GLN A 139 -14.38 -1.39 -26.00
CA GLN A 139 -13.78 -2.25 -27.02
C GLN A 139 -12.39 -2.78 -26.62
N GLY A 140 -11.80 -2.25 -25.56
CA GLY A 140 -10.47 -2.63 -25.09
C GLY A 140 -9.31 -1.91 -25.79
N ASN A 141 -9.61 -0.80 -26.49
CA ASN A 141 -8.61 -0.03 -27.25
C ASN A 141 -8.14 1.23 -26.49
N LEU A 142 -8.19 1.22 -25.15
CA LEU A 142 -7.72 2.36 -24.37
C LEU A 142 -6.20 2.52 -24.55
N LEU A 143 -5.78 3.69 -25.03
CA LEU A 143 -4.37 4.03 -25.17
C LEU A 143 -3.86 4.68 -23.89
N VAL A 144 -3.02 3.95 -23.16
CA VAL A 144 -2.29 4.46 -21.99
C VAL A 144 -0.94 4.96 -22.46
N LYS A 145 -0.69 6.27 -22.34
CA LYS A 145 0.50 6.95 -22.84
C LYS A 145 1.26 7.57 -21.68
N GLU A 146 2.55 7.28 -21.59
CA GLU A 146 3.41 7.74 -20.50
C GLU A 146 3.46 9.28 -20.43
N GLU A 147 3.42 9.96 -21.57
CA GLU A 147 3.41 11.43 -21.62
C GLU A 147 2.13 12.05 -21.04
N ARG A 148 1.07 11.27 -20.84
CA ARG A 148 -0.21 11.75 -20.28
C ARG A 148 -0.42 11.36 -18.83
N VAL A 149 0.08 10.20 -18.41
CA VAL A 149 -0.23 9.64 -17.09
C VAL A 149 0.99 9.25 -16.28
N GLY A 150 2.19 9.38 -16.83
CA GLY A 150 3.44 8.98 -16.18
C GLY A 150 3.62 9.59 -14.80
N THR A 151 3.40 10.90 -14.68
CA THR A 151 3.53 11.63 -13.41
C THR A 151 2.52 11.16 -12.36
N TYR A 152 1.29 10.79 -12.75
CA TYR A 152 0.31 10.19 -11.84
C TYR A 152 0.71 8.79 -11.39
N ILE A 153 1.25 7.98 -12.30
CA ILE A 153 1.75 6.63 -11.98
C ILE A 153 2.95 6.71 -11.03
N ASP A 154 3.82 7.71 -11.19
CA ASP A 154 4.93 7.96 -10.27
C ASP A 154 4.47 8.34 -8.89
N TYR A 155 3.55 9.30 -8.83
CA TYR A 155 2.94 9.71 -7.58
C TYR A 155 2.31 8.53 -6.85
N ILE A 156 1.54 7.69 -7.56
CA ILE A 156 0.95 6.47 -7.02
C ILE A 156 2.01 5.46 -6.58
N ALA A 157 3.06 5.26 -7.37
CA ALA A 157 4.14 4.32 -7.05
C ALA A 157 4.89 4.72 -5.77
N ALA A 158 5.01 6.03 -5.52
CA ALA A 158 5.59 6.60 -4.31
C ALA A 158 4.65 6.58 -3.07
N GLY A 159 3.43 6.04 -3.20
CA GLY A 159 2.46 5.99 -2.10
C GLY A 159 1.48 7.17 -2.06
N GLY A 160 1.38 7.96 -3.13
CA GLY A 160 0.42 9.05 -3.27
C GLY A 160 -1.01 8.60 -3.63
N GLY A 161 -1.27 7.29 -3.67
CA GLY A 161 -2.60 6.75 -3.96
C GLY A 161 -2.57 5.35 -4.54
N SER A 162 -3.49 5.07 -5.48
CA SER A 162 -3.59 3.74 -6.10
C SER A 162 -4.05 3.78 -7.55
N TYR A 163 -3.73 2.72 -8.29
CA TYR A 163 -4.30 2.48 -9.62
C TYR A 163 -5.10 1.19 -9.64
N ARG A 164 -6.01 1.09 -10.61
CA ARG A 164 -6.67 -0.15 -11.03
C ARG A 164 -6.71 -0.20 -12.55
N LEU A 165 -6.15 -1.26 -13.13
CA LEU A 165 -6.12 -1.50 -14.57
C LEU A 165 -6.93 -2.75 -14.90
N LYS A 166 -7.89 -2.62 -15.82
CA LYS A 166 -8.65 -3.75 -16.39
C LYS A 166 -8.17 -3.98 -17.81
N PHE A 167 -7.63 -5.17 -18.07
CA PHE A 167 -6.94 -5.49 -19.31
C PHE A 167 -7.18 -6.94 -19.73
N MET A 168 -6.78 -7.29 -20.95
CA MET A 168 -6.76 -8.66 -21.46
C MET A 168 -5.32 -9.12 -21.61
N GLU A 169 -5.05 -10.31 -21.10
CA GLU A 169 -3.79 -11.03 -21.24
C GLU A 169 -4.12 -12.49 -21.53
N GLU A 170 -3.51 -13.07 -22.57
CA GLU A 170 -3.73 -14.47 -22.96
C GLU A 170 -5.22 -14.83 -23.21
N GLY A 171 -6.04 -13.85 -23.62
CA GLY A 171 -7.47 -14.04 -23.90
C GLY A 171 -8.38 -13.91 -22.67
N GLU A 172 -7.82 -13.75 -21.47
CA GLU A 172 -8.58 -13.57 -20.24
C GLU A 172 -8.61 -12.11 -19.80
N VAL A 173 -9.78 -11.64 -19.35
CA VAL A 173 -9.92 -10.29 -18.78
C VAL A 173 -9.49 -10.34 -17.31
N LYS A 174 -8.43 -9.58 -17.00
CA LYS A 174 -7.86 -9.49 -15.66
C LYS A 174 -8.01 -8.06 -15.11
N THR A 175 -7.91 -7.95 -13.79
CA THR A 175 -7.83 -6.66 -13.11
C THR A 175 -6.67 -6.70 -12.13
N LYS A 176 -5.80 -5.70 -12.19
CA LYS A 176 -4.66 -5.53 -11.27
C LYS A 176 -4.64 -4.12 -10.72
N SER A 177 -4.10 -3.99 -9.52
CA SER A 177 -3.98 -2.74 -8.78
C SER A 177 -2.56 -2.56 -8.23
N SER A 178 -2.25 -1.35 -7.77
CA SER A 178 -0.98 -1.09 -7.06
C SER A 178 -0.82 -1.98 -5.82
N LYS A 179 -1.92 -2.41 -5.20
CA LYS A 179 -1.95 -3.31 -4.04
C LYS A 179 -1.46 -4.74 -4.36
N ASP A 180 -1.47 -5.13 -5.63
CA ASP A 180 -0.94 -6.42 -6.07
C ASP A 180 0.59 -6.40 -6.24
N ASN A 181 1.22 -5.24 -6.05
CA ASN A 181 2.61 -4.98 -6.40
C ASN A 181 3.33 -4.09 -5.35
N ILE A 182 3.12 -4.42 -4.08
CA ILE A 182 3.68 -3.65 -2.97
C ILE A 182 5.16 -3.97 -2.80
N LYS A 183 6.01 -2.94 -2.73
CA LYS A 183 7.45 -3.11 -2.45
C LYS A 183 7.66 -3.86 -1.14
N SER A 184 8.68 -4.70 -1.08
CA SER A 184 9.06 -5.37 0.17
C SER A 184 10.56 -5.49 0.34
N ALA A 185 11.01 -5.35 1.58
CA ALA A 185 12.41 -5.52 1.97
C ALA A 185 12.59 -6.78 2.82
N TYR A 186 13.69 -7.48 2.59
CA TYR A 186 14.12 -8.60 3.43
C TYR A 186 15.12 -8.10 4.48
N LEU A 187 14.68 -8.02 5.74
CA LEU A 187 15.50 -7.50 6.83
C LEU A 187 16.30 -8.58 7.55
N ALA A 188 15.67 -9.70 7.93
CA ALA A 188 16.33 -10.83 8.58
C ALA A 188 15.39 -12.05 8.63
N GLU A 189 15.95 -13.24 8.88
CA GLU A 189 15.17 -14.46 9.20
C GLU A 189 14.46 -14.32 10.55
N ASN A 190 15.15 -13.74 11.54
CA ASN A 190 14.63 -13.54 12.88
C ASN A 190 14.79 -12.09 13.33
N ILE A 191 13.80 -11.59 14.08
CA ILE A 191 13.80 -10.22 14.61
C ILE A 191 15.04 -9.91 15.47
N ASN A 192 15.59 -10.91 16.17
CA ASN A 192 16.78 -10.74 17.02
C ASN A 192 18.05 -10.50 16.20
N GLN A 193 18.01 -10.72 14.88
CA GLN A 193 19.10 -10.47 13.95
C GLN A 193 18.93 -9.13 13.21
N LEU A 194 17.92 -8.33 13.55
CA LEU A 194 17.74 -7.02 12.95
C LEU A 194 18.96 -6.13 13.20
N ASN A 195 19.46 -5.54 12.11
CA ASN A 195 20.54 -4.59 12.13
C ASN A 195 20.01 -3.22 11.66
N ILE A 196 20.19 -2.18 12.49
CA ILE A 196 19.76 -0.82 12.19
C ILE A 196 20.36 -0.32 10.87
N ALA A 197 21.63 -0.61 10.59
CA ALA A 197 22.28 -0.20 9.34
C ALA A 197 21.60 -0.83 8.12
N LYS A 198 21.20 -2.11 8.22
CA LYS A 198 20.46 -2.79 7.16
C LYS A 198 19.06 -2.22 7.00
N ILE A 199 18.36 -1.93 8.10
CA ILE A 199 17.02 -1.30 8.05
C ILE A 199 17.10 0.04 7.33
N LYS A 200 18.07 0.90 7.70
CA LYS A 200 18.27 2.18 7.03
C LYS A 200 18.54 2.00 5.53
N ALA A 201 19.52 1.17 5.18
CA ALA A 201 19.85 0.93 3.77
C ALA A 201 18.66 0.41 2.94
N GLU A 202 17.78 -0.42 3.51
CA GLU A 202 16.57 -0.88 2.82
C GLU A 202 15.50 0.21 2.74
N LEU A 203 15.37 1.07 3.75
CA LEU A 203 14.48 2.24 3.69
C LEU A 203 14.96 3.25 2.65
N GLU A 204 16.26 3.56 2.60
CA GLU A 204 16.85 4.39 1.53
C GLU A 204 16.53 3.82 0.14
N LYS A 205 16.71 2.51 -0.09
CA LYS A 205 16.33 1.90 -1.38
C LYS A 205 14.86 2.09 -1.72
N ILE A 206 13.96 1.93 -0.74
CA ILE A 206 12.53 2.10 -0.97
C ILE A 206 12.23 3.56 -1.33
N ASP A 207 12.87 4.50 -0.66
CA ASP A 207 12.72 5.96 -0.81
C ASP A 207 13.28 6.48 -2.14
N ASP A 208 14.52 6.11 -2.48
CA ASP A 208 15.19 6.47 -3.74
C ASP A 208 14.39 5.95 -4.96
N MET A 209 13.89 4.71 -4.86
CA MET A 209 13.02 4.10 -5.88
C MET A 209 11.60 4.71 -5.88
N SER A 210 11.30 5.61 -4.96
CA SER A 210 10.07 6.41 -4.89
C SER A 210 10.33 7.87 -5.31
N GLY A 211 11.51 8.15 -5.87
CA GLY A 211 11.89 9.48 -6.39
C GLY A 211 12.33 10.49 -5.32
N HIS A 212 12.54 10.05 -4.08
CA HIS A 212 12.94 10.91 -2.97
C HIS A 212 14.47 11.01 -2.86
N ASN A 213 15.10 11.76 -3.78
CA ASN A 213 16.45 12.26 -3.54
C ASN A 213 16.34 13.68 -2.96
N GLU A 214 16.62 13.83 -1.66
CA GLU A 214 16.89 15.12 -1.02
C GLU A 214 18.13 15.75 -1.67
N GLU A 215 18.01 16.98 -2.18
CA GLU A 215 19.13 17.92 -2.29
C GLU A 215 19.21 18.73 -0.99
#